data_AF-A0A6F8V4A3-F1
#
_entry.id   AF-A0A6F8V4A3-F1
#
_cell.length_a   1.000
_cell.length_b   1.000
_cell.length_c   1.000
_cell.angle_alpha   90.00
_cell.angle_beta   90.00
_cell.angle_gamma   90.00
#
_symmetry.space_group_name_H-M   'P 1'
#
loop_
_entity.id
_entity.type
_entity.pdbx_description
1 polymer ?
#
loop_
_entity_poly.entity_id
_entity_poly.type
_entity_poly.pdbx_seq_one_letter_code
_entity_poly.pdbx_strand_id
1 'polypeptide(L)'
;MPEVLGRARRGRLSTRGSAVDLATFYRGIAVSPDRLEPVLSAIKDRGLGVEKLGFWAPDLYRLPEPPRALLQQMPIPRGHLQIEAPIPAVYATADRDTALYYALKHNRNAKSAASILISFQAPLDDVMVDGRDLLYTAASAVPRPDLRALLVKVFGEALLPYLDAAWATSDGLQRITIIDLAVHDPKVIRSHYANRVLFRARNGIPFRSAFVVPTPIPKSRILFAREVDGEPASEEAVDALEMIEMRVGR
;
A
#
# COMPACT_ATOMS: atom_id res chain seq x y z
N MET A 1 -2.29 27.44 -29.84
CA MET A 1 -1.53 26.74 -28.79
C MET A 1 -1.35 27.70 -27.63
N PRO A 2 -2.23 27.74 -26.61
CA PRO A 2 -2.03 28.63 -25.48
C PRO A 2 -1.18 27.93 -24.41
N GLU A 3 -0.11 28.60 -23.99
CA GLU A 3 0.72 28.24 -22.83
C GLU A 3 -0.10 28.34 -21.55
N VAL A 4 -0.39 27.19 -20.94
CA VAL A 4 -0.93 27.12 -19.57
C VAL A 4 0.25 26.96 -18.62
N LEU A 5 0.90 28.07 -18.27
CA LEU A 5 1.87 28.13 -17.18
C LEU A 5 1.12 28.12 -15.84
N GLY A 6 0.78 26.91 -15.37
CA GLY A 6 0.23 26.67 -14.05
C GLY A 6 1.27 26.94 -12.97
N ARG A 7 1.06 28.00 -12.17
CA ARG A 7 1.81 28.25 -10.94
C ARG A 7 1.67 27.03 -10.01
N ALA A 8 2.76 26.29 -9.80
CA ALA A 8 2.83 25.23 -8.80
C ALA A 8 2.50 25.83 -7.41
N ARG A 9 1.28 25.60 -6.94
CA ARG A 9 0.89 25.90 -5.57
C ARG A 9 1.68 24.94 -4.69
N ARG A 10 2.74 25.43 -4.02
CA ARG A 10 3.36 24.70 -2.91
C ARG A 10 2.25 24.44 -1.90
N GLY A 11 1.76 23.21 -1.82
CA GLY A 11 0.75 22.80 -0.85
C GLY A 11 1.22 23.22 0.53
N ARG A 12 0.49 24.15 1.16
CA ARG A 12 0.72 24.50 2.56
C ARG A 12 0.42 23.25 3.37
N LEU A 13 1.46 22.67 3.98
CA LEU A 13 1.30 21.78 5.12
C LEU A 13 0.37 22.50 6.12
N SER A 14 -0.81 21.93 6.35
CA SER A 14 -1.80 22.46 7.28
C SER A 14 -1.13 22.71 8.64
N THR A 15 -1.03 23.98 9.04
CA THR A 15 -0.49 24.39 10.35
C THR A 15 -1.54 24.35 11.47
N ARG A 16 -2.68 23.68 11.27
CA ARG A 16 -3.63 23.44 12.37
C ARG A 16 -3.08 22.27 13.20
N GLY A 17 -2.70 22.56 14.44
CA GLY A 17 -2.14 21.63 15.41
C GLY A 17 -3.09 20.53 15.89
N SER A 18 -3.81 19.86 14.98
CA SER A 18 -4.38 18.55 15.27
C SER A 18 -3.21 17.60 15.51
N ALA A 19 -3.24 16.87 16.62
CA ALA A 19 -2.30 15.79 16.87
C ALA A 19 -2.23 14.89 15.62
N VAL A 20 -1.04 14.70 15.08
CA VAL A 20 -0.83 13.83 13.93
C VAL A 20 -1.17 12.41 14.34
N ASP A 21 -2.12 11.79 13.67
CA ASP A 21 -2.53 10.42 13.93
C ASP A 21 -1.45 9.46 13.40
N LEU A 22 -0.56 9.06 14.30
CA LEU A 22 0.54 8.15 14.00
C LEU A 22 0.08 6.70 14.15
N ALA A 23 0.25 5.95 13.07
CA ALA A 23 -0.02 4.52 13.02
C ALA A 23 1.28 3.73 13.00
N THR A 24 1.27 2.52 13.55
CA THR A 24 2.41 1.60 13.57
C THR A 24 2.37 0.71 12.34
N PHE A 25 3.47 0.67 11.62
CA PHE A 25 3.66 -0.19 10.46
C PHE A 25 4.83 -1.13 10.66
N TYR A 26 4.83 -2.19 9.87
CA TYR A 26 5.87 -3.21 9.85
C TYR A 26 6.39 -3.40 8.43
N ARG A 27 7.70 -3.60 8.30
CA ARG A 27 8.33 -3.97 7.03
C ARG A 27 9.28 -5.13 7.27
N GLY A 28 9.09 -6.20 6.49
CA GLY A 28 10.01 -7.32 6.45
C GLY A 28 10.87 -7.26 5.20
N ILE A 29 12.19 -7.34 5.37
CA ILE A 29 13.14 -7.43 4.26
C ILE A 29 14.08 -8.61 4.49
N ALA A 30 14.70 -9.08 3.41
CA ALA A 30 15.86 -9.95 3.49
C ALA A 30 17.03 -9.28 2.77
N VAL A 31 18.22 -9.42 3.33
CA VAL A 31 19.47 -8.85 2.83
C VAL A 31 20.56 -9.92 2.79
N SER A 32 21.66 -9.64 2.09
CA SER A 32 22.81 -10.54 2.14
C SER A 32 23.41 -10.55 3.56
N PRO A 33 23.94 -11.69 4.04
CA PRO A 33 24.45 -11.78 5.42
C PRO A 33 25.52 -10.73 5.77
N ASP A 34 26.40 -10.40 4.82
CA ASP A 34 27.43 -9.35 4.97
C ASP A 34 26.85 -7.92 5.10
N ARG A 35 25.58 -7.73 4.72
CA ARG A 35 24.87 -6.45 4.79
C ARG A 35 23.97 -6.32 6.01
N LEU A 36 23.78 -7.37 6.80
CA LEU A 36 22.88 -7.36 7.95
C LEU A 36 23.19 -6.22 8.93
N GLU A 37 24.39 -6.22 9.51
CA GLU A 37 24.81 -5.20 10.49
C GLU A 37 24.85 -3.78 9.89
N PRO A 38 25.44 -3.54 8.70
CA PRO A 38 25.37 -2.22 8.06
C PRO A 38 23.95 -1.70 7.85
N VAL A 39 23.01 -2.57 7.45
CA VAL A 39 21.61 -2.17 7.22
C VAL A 39 20.90 -1.88 8.53
N LEU A 40 21.07 -2.73 9.56
CA LEU A 40 20.50 -2.49 10.89
C LEU A 40 21.02 -1.17 11.50
N SER A 41 22.32 -0.93 11.44
CA SER A 41 22.92 0.34 11.90
C SER A 41 22.35 1.52 11.11
N ALA A 42 22.33 1.45 9.79
CA ALA A 42 21.79 2.52 8.95
C ALA A 42 20.34 2.88 9.32
N ILE A 43 19.48 1.88 9.54
CA ILE A 43 18.07 2.09 9.91
C ILE A 43 17.97 2.76 11.29
N LYS A 44 18.75 2.31 12.27
CA LYS A 44 18.76 2.87 13.63
C LYS A 44 19.28 4.31 13.64
N ASP A 45 20.32 4.59 12.86
CA ASP A 45 21.02 5.87 12.90
C ASP A 45 20.38 6.95 12.03
N ARG A 46 19.78 6.54 10.89
CA ARG A 46 19.28 7.46 9.86
C ARG A 46 17.78 7.29 9.53
N GLY A 47 17.15 6.19 9.93
CA GLY A 47 15.77 5.86 9.58
C GLY A 47 15.65 5.10 8.25
N LEU A 48 14.46 5.10 7.64
CA LEU A 48 14.20 4.43 6.36
C LEU A 48 14.15 5.41 5.19
N GLY A 49 14.60 4.95 4.02
CA GLY A 49 14.51 5.68 2.75
C GLY A 49 15.67 6.60 2.41
N VAL A 50 16.76 6.54 3.19
CA VAL A 50 18.01 7.24 2.86
C VAL A 50 18.81 6.49 1.79
N GLU A 51 18.54 5.19 1.62
CA GLU A 51 19.17 4.29 0.63
C GLU A 51 18.12 3.29 0.10
N LYS A 52 18.29 2.81 -1.14
CA LYS A 52 17.42 1.77 -1.73
C LYS A 52 17.64 0.43 -1.02
N LEU A 53 16.89 0.21 0.06
CA LEU A 53 16.87 -1.06 0.81
C LEU A 53 15.93 -2.06 0.12
N GLY A 54 16.42 -2.68 -0.94
CA GLY A 54 15.76 -3.77 -1.68
C GLY A 54 15.38 -3.42 -3.12
N PHE A 55 14.78 -4.41 -3.80
CA PHE A 55 14.47 -4.35 -5.23
C PHE A 55 13.29 -3.45 -5.58
N TRP A 56 12.43 -3.11 -4.61
CA TRP A 56 11.19 -2.40 -4.89
C TRP A 56 11.09 -1.09 -4.09
N ALA A 57 11.16 0.02 -4.83
CA ALA A 57 10.91 1.36 -4.36
C ALA A 57 9.61 1.87 -5.03
N PRO A 58 8.44 1.75 -4.37
CA PRO A 58 7.23 2.37 -4.89
C PRO A 58 7.37 3.88 -4.96
N ASP A 59 6.66 4.46 -5.92
CA ASP A 59 6.36 5.87 -5.96
C ASP A 59 4.97 6.10 -5.38
N LEU A 60 4.84 7.13 -4.54
CA LEU A 60 3.57 7.66 -4.06
C LEU A 60 3.27 8.99 -4.74
N TYR A 61 2.04 9.18 -5.18
CA TYR A 61 1.59 10.44 -5.77
C TYR A 61 0.65 11.15 -4.80
N ARG A 62 0.70 12.48 -4.74
CA ARG A 62 -0.32 13.26 -4.02
C ARG A 62 -1.43 13.62 -4.99
N LEU A 63 -2.67 13.38 -4.57
CA LEU A 63 -3.82 13.82 -5.33
C LEU A 63 -3.99 15.35 -5.18
N PRO A 64 -4.38 16.04 -6.26
CA PRO A 64 -4.60 17.49 -6.21
C PRO A 64 -5.82 17.90 -5.40
N GLU A 65 -6.75 16.96 -5.20
CA GLU A 65 -8.02 17.16 -4.50
C GLU A 65 -8.36 15.88 -3.71
N PRO A 66 -9.26 15.96 -2.71
CA PRO A 66 -9.75 14.78 -2.01
C PRO A 66 -10.33 13.74 -2.99
N PRO A 67 -10.04 12.43 -2.82
CA PRO A 67 -10.52 11.35 -3.68
C PRO A 67 -12.02 11.42 -4.05
N ARG A 68 -12.86 11.79 -3.07
CA ARG A 68 -14.31 11.91 -3.26
C ARG A 68 -14.73 13.03 -4.19
N ALA A 69 -14.02 14.15 -4.14
CA ALA A 69 -14.29 15.27 -5.05
C ALA A 69 -13.92 14.87 -6.48
N LEU A 70 -12.75 14.22 -6.66
CA LEU A 70 -12.31 13.73 -7.97
C LEU A 70 -13.25 12.68 -8.54
N LEU A 71 -13.78 11.77 -7.72
CA LEU A 71 -14.75 10.76 -8.15
C LEU A 71 -16.04 11.37 -8.73
N GLN A 72 -16.42 12.57 -8.33
CA GLN A 72 -17.59 13.28 -8.85
C GLN A 72 -17.34 13.94 -10.22
N GLN A 73 -16.09 13.99 -10.69
CA GLN A 73 -15.69 14.66 -11.93
C GLN A 73 -15.51 13.67 -13.10
N MET A 74 -16.16 12.51 -13.05
CA MET A 74 -16.02 11.46 -14.06
C MET A 74 -16.45 11.92 -15.47
N PRO A 75 -15.74 11.52 -16.55
CA PRO A 75 -14.53 10.68 -16.54
C PRO A 75 -13.29 11.45 -16.08
N ILE A 76 -12.40 10.80 -15.33
CA ILE A 76 -11.17 11.44 -14.83
C ILE A 76 -10.03 11.20 -15.82
N PRO A 77 -9.42 12.23 -16.41
CA PRO A 77 -8.21 12.07 -17.20
C PRO A 77 -7.07 11.57 -16.33
N ARG A 78 -6.35 10.52 -16.74
CA ARG A 78 -5.25 9.93 -15.96
C ARG A 78 -4.17 10.95 -15.58
N GLY A 79 -3.87 11.90 -16.48
CA GLY A 79 -2.91 12.98 -16.22
C GLY A 79 -3.30 13.90 -15.06
N HIS A 80 -4.57 13.91 -14.63
CA HIS A 80 -5.01 14.72 -13.47
C HIS A 80 -4.57 14.13 -12.12
N LEU A 81 -4.17 12.85 -12.04
CA LEU A 81 -3.74 12.26 -10.77
C LEU A 81 -2.23 12.41 -10.53
N GLN A 82 -1.45 12.68 -11.58
CA GLN A 82 0.02 12.71 -11.55
C GLN A 82 0.55 14.12 -11.83
N ILE A 83 0.08 15.10 -11.06
CA ILE A 83 0.44 16.52 -11.26
C ILE A 83 1.77 16.86 -10.57
N GLU A 84 2.12 16.13 -9.51
CA GLU A 84 3.35 16.34 -8.74
C GLU A 84 4.38 15.24 -9.01
N ALA A 85 5.64 15.54 -8.68
CA ALA A 85 6.71 14.57 -8.73
C ALA A 85 6.43 13.40 -7.76
N PRO A 86 6.77 12.16 -8.14
CA PRO A 86 6.61 11.01 -7.27
C PRO A 86 7.40 11.18 -5.97
N ILE A 87 6.76 10.80 -4.87
CA ILE A 87 7.37 10.77 -3.54
C ILE A 87 7.96 9.38 -3.33
N PRO A 88 9.28 9.25 -3.06
CA PRO A 88 9.89 7.97 -2.75
C PRO A 88 9.18 7.32 -1.56
N ALA A 89 8.87 6.03 -1.67
CA ALA A 89 8.13 5.32 -0.64
C ALA A 89 8.70 3.91 -0.40
N VAL A 90 8.18 3.26 0.64
CA VAL A 90 8.45 1.86 0.98
C VAL A 90 7.14 1.11 1.16
N TYR A 91 7.11 -0.18 0.82
CA TYR A 91 6.03 -1.05 1.25
C TYR A 91 6.12 -1.37 2.73
N ALA A 92 4.94 -1.43 3.36
CA ALA A 92 4.77 -1.85 4.74
C ALA A 92 3.38 -2.48 4.94
N THR A 93 3.19 -3.07 6.11
CA THR A 93 1.95 -3.75 6.53
C THR A 93 1.51 -3.16 7.87
N ALA A 94 0.21 -3.18 8.17
CA ALA A 94 -0.29 -2.82 9.51
C ALA A 94 -0.19 -3.98 10.52
N ASP A 95 0.20 -5.15 10.03
CA ASP A 95 0.31 -6.39 10.80
C ASP A 95 1.75 -6.91 10.80
N ARG A 96 2.21 -7.36 11.97
CA ARG A 96 3.55 -7.90 12.19
C ARG A 96 3.75 -9.22 11.45
N ASP A 97 2.76 -10.10 11.44
CA ASP A 97 2.94 -11.46 10.93
C ASP A 97 3.07 -11.48 9.42
N THR A 98 2.32 -10.61 8.73
CA THR A 98 2.51 -10.35 7.31
C THR A 98 3.94 -9.88 7.03
N ALA A 99 4.46 -8.91 7.80
CA ALA A 99 5.84 -8.45 7.63
C ALA A 99 6.86 -9.56 7.90
N LEU A 100 6.64 -10.42 8.90
CA LEU A 100 7.48 -11.59 9.13
C LEU A 100 7.48 -12.57 7.95
N TYR A 101 6.32 -12.83 7.35
CA TYR A 101 6.24 -13.64 6.13
C TYR A 101 7.12 -13.05 5.02
N TYR A 102 7.08 -11.73 4.83
CA TYR A 102 7.95 -11.06 3.86
C TYR A 102 9.44 -11.21 4.19
N ALA A 103 9.82 -11.02 5.46
CA ALA A 103 11.21 -11.14 5.90
C ALA A 103 11.74 -12.58 5.77
N LEU A 104 10.98 -13.56 6.26
CA LEU A 104 11.42 -14.95 6.46
C LEU A 104 11.16 -15.86 5.27
N LYS A 105 10.31 -15.46 4.31
CA LYS A 105 9.92 -16.32 3.18
C LYS A 105 9.93 -15.59 1.84
N HIS A 106 9.11 -14.56 1.65
CA HIS A 106 8.93 -13.97 0.32
C HIS A 106 10.21 -13.30 -0.23
N ASN A 107 10.92 -12.52 0.59
CA ASN A 107 12.09 -11.78 0.14
C ASN A 107 13.38 -12.61 0.21
N ARG A 108 13.35 -13.79 0.83
CA ARG A 108 14.55 -14.62 0.96
C ARG A 108 14.90 -15.31 -0.35
N ASN A 109 16.19 -15.38 -0.61
CA ASN A 109 16.77 -16.17 -1.68
C ASN A 109 18.21 -16.54 -1.29
N ALA A 110 18.92 -17.29 -2.14
CA ALA A 110 20.30 -17.73 -1.87
C ALA A 110 21.27 -16.59 -1.56
N LYS A 111 21.03 -15.38 -2.10
CA LYS A 111 21.89 -14.19 -1.87
C LYS A 111 21.36 -13.29 -0.75
N SER A 112 20.10 -13.44 -0.34
CA SER A 112 19.42 -12.59 0.64
C SER A 112 18.83 -13.46 1.73
N ALA A 113 19.69 -13.98 2.61
CA ALA A 113 19.31 -14.99 3.60
C ALA A 113 19.06 -14.41 5.00
N ALA A 114 19.63 -13.24 5.32
CA ALA A 114 19.49 -12.58 6.62
C ALA A 114 18.22 -11.74 6.63
N SER A 115 17.33 -11.98 7.58
CA SER A 115 15.98 -11.42 7.59
C SER A 115 15.87 -10.31 8.64
N ILE A 116 15.30 -9.17 8.27
CA ILE A 116 15.15 -8.01 9.16
C ILE A 116 13.67 -7.67 9.27
N LEU A 117 13.18 -7.57 10.51
CA LEU A 117 11.88 -7.01 10.82
C LEU A 117 12.07 -5.58 11.35
N ILE A 118 11.33 -4.66 10.74
CA ILE A 118 11.37 -3.23 11.06
C ILE A 118 9.97 -2.83 11.51
N SER A 119 9.86 -2.14 12.63
CA SER A 119 8.63 -1.50 13.08
C SER A 119 8.85 0.00 13.23
N PHE A 120 7.91 0.78 12.73
CA PHE A 120 8.02 2.23 12.71
C PHE A 120 6.64 2.89 12.73
N GLN A 121 6.62 4.19 12.96
CA GLN A 121 5.40 5.00 12.93
C GLN A 121 5.36 5.89 11.68
N ALA A 122 4.16 6.06 11.11
CA ALA A 122 3.91 7.02 10.03
C ALA A 122 2.50 7.63 10.18
N PRO A 123 2.28 8.87 9.72
CA PRO A 123 0.95 9.46 9.70
C PRO A 123 0.04 8.68 8.77
N LEU A 124 -1.11 8.24 9.25
CA LEU A 124 -2.03 7.43 8.46
C LEU A 124 -2.62 8.22 7.27
N ASP A 125 -2.69 9.54 7.38
CA ASP A 125 -3.17 10.42 6.31
C ASP A 125 -2.12 10.66 5.20
N ASP A 126 -0.87 10.22 5.40
CA ASP A 126 0.21 10.34 4.41
C ASP A 126 0.49 9.02 3.66
N VAL A 127 -0.18 7.91 4.01
CA VAL A 127 0.02 6.60 3.35
C VAL A 127 -0.99 6.36 2.24
N MET A 128 -0.71 5.38 1.39
CA MET A 128 -1.61 4.87 0.35
C MET A 128 -1.76 3.35 0.51
N VAL A 129 -2.94 2.80 0.21
CA VAL A 129 -3.13 1.34 0.11
C VAL A 129 -2.36 0.81 -1.10
N ASP A 130 -1.63 -0.31 -0.96
CA ASP A 130 -1.11 -1.00 -2.14
C ASP A 130 -2.23 -1.82 -2.80
N GLY A 131 -2.83 -1.26 -3.84
CA GLY A 131 -3.94 -1.89 -4.55
C GLY A 131 -3.55 -3.02 -5.50
N ARG A 132 -2.25 -3.21 -5.82
CA ARG A 132 -1.78 -4.03 -6.96
C ARG A 132 -2.08 -5.50 -6.84
N ASP A 133 -2.04 -6.03 -5.62
CA ASP A 133 -2.26 -7.45 -5.41
C ASP A 133 -3.76 -7.82 -5.45
N LEU A 134 -4.65 -6.94 -4.97
CA LEU A 134 -6.09 -7.23 -4.86
C LEU A 134 -6.99 -6.21 -5.57
N LEU A 135 -6.96 -4.93 -5.19
CA LEU A 135 -7.97 -3.95 -5.61
C LEU A 135 -8.02 -3.75 -7.14
N TYR A 136 -6.90 -3.56 -7.81
CA TYR A 136 -6.92 -3.37 -9.28
C TYR A 136 -7.40 -4.63 -10.00
N THR A 137 -7.00 -5.80 -9.51
CA THR A 137 -7.44 -7.10 -10.04
C THR A 137 -8.95 -7.27 -9.85
N ALA A 138 -9.46 -7.02 -8.65
CA ALA A 138 -10.86 -7.17 -8.30
C ALA A 138 -11.78 -6.15 -9.01
N ALA A 139 -11.30 -4.91 -9.18
CA ALA A 139 -12.02 -3.90 -9.96
C ALA A 139 -12.08 -4.23 -11.46
N SER A 140 -11.10 -4.97 -11.96
CA SER A 140 -11.08 -5.44 -13.35
C SER A 140 -11.95 -6.69 -13.57
N ALA A 141 -12.29 -7.41 -12.50
CA ALA A 141 -13.14 -8.60 -12.54
C ALA A 141 -14.62 -8.25 -12.75
N VAL A 142 -15.40 -9.27 -13.13
CA VAL A 142 -16.86 -9.16 -13.18
C VAL A 142 -17.40 -8.93 -11.76
N PRO A 143 -18.34 -7.99 -11.54
CA PRO A 143 -18.94 -7.76 -10.23
C PRO A 143 -19.60 -9.02 -9.70
N ARG A 144 -19.29 -9.40 -8.46
CA ARG A 144 -19.95 -10.53 -7.78
C ARG A 144 -20.24 -10.20 -6.32
N PRO A 145 -21.38 -10.65 -5.76
CA PRO A 145 -21.76 -10.32 -4.38
C PRO A 145 -20.73 -10.79 -3.33
N ASP A 146 -20.13 -11.95 -3.52
CA ASP A 146 -19.12 -12.53 -2.60
C ASP A 146 -17.81 -11.73 -2.62
N LEU A 147 -17.31 -11.38 -3.81
CA LEU A 147 -16.14 -10.53 -3.99
C LEU A 147 -16.40 -9.14 -3.38
N ARG A 148 -17.58 -8.55 -3.64
CA ARG A 148 -17.98 -7.27 -3.02
C ARG A 148 -17.96 -7.37 -1.50
N ALA A 149 -18.53 -8.42 -0.93
CA ALA A 149 -18.56 -8.63 0.52
C ALA A 149 -17.14 -8.75 1.11
N LEU A 150 -16.24 -9.50 0.45
CA LEU A 150 -14.85 -9.59 0.85
C LEU A 150 -14.16 -8.21 0.80
N LEU A 151 -14.33 -7.47 -0.30
CA LEU A 151 -13.71 -6.15 -0.46
C LEU A 151 -14.21 -5.16 0.60
N VAL A 152 -15.50 -5.14 0.91
CA VAL A 152 -16.06 -4.31 2.00
C VAL A 152 -15.50 -4.74 3.35
N LYS A 153 -15.34 -6.04 3.60
CA LYS A 153 -14.76 -6.56 4.84
C LYS A 153 -13.31 -6.11 5.04
N VAL A 154 -12.52 -6.06 3.96
CA VAL A 154 -11.09 -5.70 3.98
C VAL A 154 -10.89 -4.19 3.97
N PHE A 155 -11.60 -3.47 3.11
CA PHE A 155 -11.35 -2.04 2.82
C PHE A 155 -12.44 -1.10 3.34
N GLY A 156 -13.46 -1.63 4.00
CA GLY A 156 -14.59 -0.89 4.56
C GLY A 156 -15.62 -0.44 3.52
N GLU A 157 -16.78 0.02 4.01
CA GLU A 157 -17.87 0.51 3.16
C GLU A 157 -17.50 1.76 2.35
N ALA A 158 -16.49 2.51 2.80
CA ALA A 158 -15.96 3.64 2.04
C ALA A 158 -15.46 3.21 0.65
N LEU A 159 -15.07 1.95 0.45
CA LEU A 159 -14.66 1.48 -0.87
C LEU A 159 -15.84 1.42 -1.88
N LEU A 160 -17.09 1.28 -1.42
CA LEU A 160 -18.23 0.96 -2.27
C LEU A 160 -18.43 1.92 -3.46
N PRO A 161 -18.43 3.25 -3.29
CA PRO A 161 -18.71 4.13 -4.43
C PRO A 161 -17.60 4.09 -5.49
N TYR A 162 -16.36 3.75 -5.11
CA TYR A 162 -15.28 3.56 -6.07
C TYR A 162 -15.45 2.24 -6.84
N LEU A 163 -15.83 1.16 -6.16
CA LEU A 163 -16.13 -0.12 -6.83
C LEU A 163 -17.31 0.01 -7.77
N ASP A 164 -18.39 0.66 -7.33
CA ASP A 164 -19.58 0.88 -8.15
C ASP A 164 -19.23 1.67 -9.42
N ALA A 165 -18.45 2.74 -9.29
CA ALA A 165 -17.98 3.53 -10.44
C ALA A 165 -17.05 2.71 -11.36
N ALA A 166 -16.11 1.94 -10.80
CA ALA A 166 -15.19 1.13 -11.59
C ALA A 166 -15.92 0.01 -12.35
N TRP A 167 -16.89 -0.65 -11.72
CA TRP A 167 -17.68 -1.70 -12.34
C TRP A 167 -18.72 -1.19 -13.34
N ALA A 168 -19.16 0.07 -13.21
CA ALA A 168 -20.08 0.69 -14.17
C ALA A 168 -19.42 1.08 -15.50
N THR A 169 -18.10 1.24 -15.55
CA THR A 169 -17.37 1.58 -16.78
C THR A 169 -16.81 0.34 -17.48
N SER A 170 -16.79 0.37 -18.83
CA SER A 170 -16.11 -0.61 -19.68
C SER A 170 -14.66 -0.23 -19.99
N ASP A 171 -14.24 1.01 -19.72
CA ASP A 171 -12.87 1.46 -19.96
C ASP A 171 -11.94 1.01 -18.82
N GLY A 172 -11.03 0.08 -19.14
CA GLY A 172 -10.07 -0.46 -18.18
C GLY A 172 -9.13 0.60 -17.59
N LEU A 173 -8.78 1.65 -18.33
CA LEU A 173 -7.96 2.75 -17.80
C LEU A 173 -8.75 3.59 -16.81
N GLN A 174 -10.05 3.81 -17.05
CA GLN A 174 -10.92 4.46 -16.07
C GLN A 174 -11.07 3.62 -14.80
N ARG A 175 -11.19 2.30 -14.91
CA ARG A 175 -11.21 1.42 -13.71
C ARG A 175 -9.98 1.62 -12.85
N ILE A 176 -8.80 1.59 -13.47
CA ILE A 176 -7.53 1.82 -12.75
C ILE A 176 -7.52 3.21 -12.10
N THR A 177 -7.92 4.25 -12.84
CA THR A 177 -7.95 5.63 -12.35
C THR A 177 -8.89 5.80 -11.15
N ILE A 178 -10.05 5.14 -11.16
CA ILE A 178 -10.99 5.15 -10.03
C ILE A 178 -10.41 4.44 -8.80
N ILE A 179 -9.69 3.33 -9.00
CA ILE A 179 -9.03 2.62 -7.91
C ILE A 179 -7.82 3.40 -7.38
N ASP A 180 -7.10 4.13 -8.24
CA ASP A 180 -6.06 5.08 -7.81
C ASP A 180 -6.66 6.10 -6.82
N LEU A 181 -7.90 6.59 -7.03
CA LEU A 181 -8.57 7.42 -6.03
C LEU A 181 -8.85 6.67 -4.72
N ALA A 182 -9.38 5.44 -4.82
CA ALA A 182 -9.78 4.65 -3.66
C ALA A 182 -8.62 4.38 -2.70
N VAL A 183 -7.43 4.07 -3.23
CA VAL A 183 -6.24 3.76 -2.42
C VAL A 183 -5.70 4.96 -1.64
N HIS A 184 -6.14 6.18 -2.00
CA HIS A 184 -5.83 7.43 -1.31
C HIS A 184 -6.96 7.92 -0.37
N ASP A 185 -8.14 7.27 -0.33
CA ASP A 185 -9.24 7.71 0.54
C ASP A 185 -8.90 7.41 2.01
N PRO A 186 -8.83 8.43 2.91
CA PRO A 186 -8.47 8.22 4.31
C PRO A 186 -9.37 7.21 5.03
N LYS A 187 -10.64 7.12 4.64
CA LYS A 187 -11.57 6.14 5.24
C LYS A 187 -11.24 4.71 4.79
N VAL A 188 -10.88 4.53 3.51
CA VAL A 188 -10.44 3.23 2.97
C VAL A 188 -9.12 2.80 3.62
N ILE A 189 -8.16 3.73 3.72
CA ILE A 189 -6.86 3.50 4.37
C ILE A 189 -7.06 3.04 5.82
N ARG A 190 -7.89 3.75 6.59
CA ARG A 190 -8.19 3.41 7.99
C ARG A 190 -8.85 2.05 8.14
N SER A 191 -9.83 1.73 7.31
CA SER A 191 -10.48 0.42 7.31
C SER A 191 -9.50 -0.70 6.96
N HIS A 192 -8.66 -0.52 5.94
CA HIS A 192 -7.63 -1.51 5.58
C HIS A 192 -6.57 -1.68 6.66
N TYR A 193 -6.22 -0.60 7.35
CA TYR A 193 -5.25 -0.65 8.45
C TYR A 193 -5.79 -1.46 9.63
N ALA A 194 -7.10 -1.35 9.90
CA ALA A 194 -7.80 -2.12 10.91
C ALA A 194 -8.13 -3.57 10.47
N ASN A 195 -7.88 -3.95 9.22
CA ASN A 195 -8.23 -5.26 8.70
C ASN A 195 -7.51 -6.38 9.46
N ARG A 196 -8.28 -7.40 9.86
CA ARG A 196 -7.78 -8.64 10.50
C ARG A 196 -7.92 -9.88 9.62
N VAL A 197 -8.62 -9.77 8.49
CA VAL A 197 -8.79 -10.86 7.54
C VAL A 197 -7.48 -11.13 6.82
N LEU A 198 -6.96 -12.34 6.99
CA LEU A 198 -5.85 -12.85 6.19
C LEU A 198 -6.40 -13.36 4.86
N PHE A 199 -5.84 -12.89 3.75
CA PHE A 199 -6.23 -13.34 2.42
C PHE A 199 -5.02 -13.51 1.50
N ARG A 200 -5.20 -14.30 0.45
CA ARG A 200 -4.24 -14.46 -0.66
C ARG A 200 -4.80 -13.81 -1.91
N ALA A 201 -3.98 -13.04 -2.59
CA ALA A 201 -4.33 -12.41 -3.85
C ALA A 201 -3.41 -12.89 -4.98
N ARG A 202 -3.13 -12.07 -6.01
CA ARG A 202 -2.51 -12.46 -7.29
C ARG A 202 -1.32 -13.45 -7.24
N ASN A 203 -0.49 -13.40 -6.21
CA ASN A 203 0.72 -14.21 -6.11
C ASN A 203 0.64 -15.32 -5.05
N GLY A 204 -0.54 -15.60 -4.50
CA GLY A 204 -0.71 -16.58 -3.41
C GLY A 204 -0.05 -16.15 -2.09
N ILE A 205 0.47 -14.93 -2.01
CA ILE A 205 1.11 -14.37 -0.81
C ILE A 205 0.00 -14.05 0.19
N PRO A 206 0.04 -14.60 1.42
CA PRO A 206 -0.92 -14.26 2.46
C PRO A 206 -0.57 -12.89 3.06
N PHE A 207 -1.55 -11.98 3.12
CA PHE A 207 -1.42 -10.71 3.80
C PHE A 207 -2.75 -10.22 4.36
N ARG A 208 -2.69 -9.43 5.42
CA ARG A 208 -3.86 -8.70 5.94
C ARG A 208 -3.96 -7.30 5.35
N SER A 209 -2.81 -6.65 5.21
CA SER A 209 -2.74 -5.30 4.69
C SER A 209 -1.42 -5.04 4.00
N ALA A 210 -1.46 -4.10 3.06
CA ALA A 210 -0.32 -3.68 2.27
C ALA A 210 -0.49 -2.18 2.00
N PHE A 211 0.56 -1.42 2.29
CA PHE A 211 0.60 0.03 2.19
C PHE A 211 1.87 0.48 1.49
N VAL A 212 1.76 1.63 0.83
CA VAL A 212 2.87 2.45 0.36
C VAL A 212 3.03 3.61 1.34
N VAL A 213 4.17 3.66 2.02
CA VAL A 213 4.48 4.67 3.04
C VAL A 213 5.57 5.60 2.53
N PRO A 214 5.36 6.93 2.53
CA PRO A 214 6.33 7.88 2.01
C PRO A 214 7.60 7.90 2.87
N THR A 215 8.73 8.21 2.22
CA THR A 215 10.05 8.31 2.84
C THR A 215 10.66 9.71 2.62
N PRO A 216 11.60 10.15 3.49
CA PRO A 216 12.23 9.42 4.59
C PRO A 216 11.34 9.21 5.82
N ILE A 217 11.46 8.04 6.45
CA ILE A 217 10.93 7.80 7.80
C ILE A 217 12.06 8.10 8.79
N PRO A 218 11.97 9.14 9.62
CA PRO A 218 13.06 9.55 10.50
C PRO A 218 13.34 8.51 11.59
N LYS A 219 14.59 8.47 12.07
CA LYS A 219 15.01 7.56 13.16
C LYS A 219 14.13 7.63 14.41
N SER A 220 13.61 8.83 14.74
CA SER A 220 12.71 9.04 15.87
C SER A 220 11.36 8.34 15.75
N ARG A 221 11.00 7.88 14.54
CA ARG A 221 9.80 7.09 14.28
C ARG A 221 10.12 5.59 14.10
N ILE A 222 11.38 5.18 14.17
CA ILE A 222 11.74 3.75 14.18
C ILE A 222 11.53 3.23 15.60
N LEU A 223 10.59 2.29 15.75
CA LEU A 223 10.33 1.64 17.04
C LEU A 223 11.35 0.54 17.31
N PHE A 224 11.65 -0.27 16.28
CA PHE A 224 12.76 -1.20 16.30
C PHE A 224 13.16 -1.63 14.88
N ALA A 225 14.40 -2.10 14.75
CA ALA A 225 14.89 -2.88 13.62
C ALA A 225 15.80 -3.97 14.17
N ARG A 226 15.49 -5.24 13.88
CA ARG A 226 16.24 -6.39 14.38
C ARG A 226 16.27 -7.52 13.38
N GLU A 227 17.32 -8.34 13.47
CA GLU A 227 17.33 -9.65 12.83
C GLU A 227 16.19 -10.52 13.37
N VAL A 228 15.63 -11.32 12.50
CA VAL A 228 14.64 -12.35 12.82
C VAL A 228 14.98 -13.64 12.10
N ASP A 229 14.65 -14.76 12.70
CA ASP A 229 14.86 -16.10 12.18
C ASP A 229 13.62 -16.98 12.38
N GLY A 230 13.70 -18.23 11.92
CA GLY A 230 12.62 -19.20 12.00
C GLY A 230 11.68 -19.19 10.79
N GLU A 231 10.47 -19.74 11.01
CA GLU A 231 9.41 -19.87 10.01
C GLU A 231 8.26 -18.91 10.34
N PRO A 232 7.61 -18.28 9.34
CA PRO A 232 6.40 -17.51 9.57
C PRO A 232 5.28 -18.43 10.07
N ALA A 233 4.41 -17.91 10.93
CA ALA A 233 3.25 -18.65 11.40
C ALA A 233 2.39 -19.11 10.22
N SER A 234 1.95 -20.36 10.26
CA SER A 234 0.94 -20.86 9.33
C SER A 234 -0.44 -20.45 9.83
N GLU A 235 -1.17 -19.72 9.00
CA GLU A 235 -2.56 -19.37 9.26
C GLU A 235 -3.37 -19.59 7.98
N GLU A 236 -4.61 -20.04 8.14
CA GLU A 236 -5.55 -20.22 7.04
C GLU A 236 -5.94 -18.86 6.47
N ALA A 237 -5.70 -18.68 5.17
CA ALA A 237 -6.01 -17.45 4.46
C ALA A 237 -7.22 -17.68 3.56
N VAL A 238 -8.08 -16.66 3.45
CA VAL A 238 -9.14 -16.64 2.43
C VAL A 238 -8.50 -16.51 1.06
N ASP A 239 -8.80 -17.40 0.12
CA ASP A 239 -8.29 -17.30 -1.23
C ASP A 239 -9.15 -16.32 -2.05
N ALA A 240 -8.67 -15.07 -2.18
CA ALA A 240 -9.36 -14.05 -2.95
C ALA A 240 -9.19 -14.30 -4.45
N LEU A 241 -8.16 -15.03 -4.89
CA LEU A 241 -8.01 -15.41 -6.28
C LEU A 241 -9.02 -16.44 -6.69
N GLU A 242 -9.32 -17.45 -5.87
CA GLU A 242 -10.40 -18.39 -6.17
C GLU A 242 -11.72 -17.63 -6.39
N MET A 243 -11.97 -16.60 -5.57
CA MET A 243 -13.10 -15.71 -5.80
C MET A 243 -12.96 -14.99 -7.15
N ILE A 244 -11.84 -14.35 -7.46
CA ILE A 244 -11.67 -13.63 -8.74
C ILE A 244 -11.73 -14.55 -9.98
N GLU A 245 -11.16 -15.75 -9.90
CA GLU A 245 -10.88 -16.66 -11.03
C GLU A 245 -11.96 -17.73 -11.27
N MET A 246 -12.97 -17.86 -10.40
CA MET A 246 -14.15 -18.70 -10.64
C MET A 246 -15.04 -18.14 -11.77
N ARG A 247 -14.50 -18.11 -13.00
CA ARG A 247 -15.06 -18.51 -14.30
C ARG A 247 -14.06 -18.14 -15.43
N VAL A 248 -13.02 -18.95 -15.58
CA VAL A 248 -12.62 -19.42 -16.93
C VAL A 248 -12.85 -20.92 -16.94
N GLY A 249 -14.12 -21.32 -16.86
CA GLY A 249 -14.51 -22.66 -17.27
C GLY A 249 -14.19 -22.79 -18.74
N ARG A 250 -13.19 -23.62 -19.06
CA ARG A 250 -13.09 -24.29 -20.36
C ARG A 250 -14.33 -25.13 -20.60
#